data_AF-A0A6N2UNK3-F1
#
_entry.id   AF-A0A6N2UNK3-F1
#
_cell.length_a   1.000
_cell.length_b   1.000
_cell.length_c   1.000
_cell.angle_alpha   90.00
_cell.angle_beta   90.00
_cell.angle_gamma   90.00
#
_symmetry.space_group_name_H-M   'P 1'
#
loop_
_entity.id
_entity.type
_entity.pdbx_description
1 polymer ?
#
loop_
_entity_poly.entity_id
_entity_poly.type
_entity_poly.pdbx_seq_one_letter_code
_entity_poly.pdbx_strand_id
1 'polypeptide(L)'
;MEPMAERPVDGGGVGRHANASSIGCEMAGLMGRMTGWRDEPARDHYVRTGFDRYDRRSGGLRMGTLTAIAGGPSMGSDVLALDVARHVALGFGRPTAYSCSSLSRDEVIMRIMSAETGVAPRLLMDGDLDEDEWDRCEAFASFCGNAPLYIDTGPRHGRGPVHGLMSRTGGIRRAEAGGA
;
A
#
# COMPACT_ATOMS: atom_id res chain seq x y z
N MET A 1 -47.28 -41.55 10.14
CA MET A 1 -46.75 -40.20 9.88
C MET A 1 -45.25 -40.35 9.80
N GLU A 2 -44.75 -40.80 8.64
CA GLU A 2 -43.32 -41.02 8.42
C GLU A 2 -42.59 -39.68 8.23
N PRO A 3 -41.34 -39.55 8.72
CA PRO A 3 -40.56 -38.33 8.55
C PRO A 3 -40.16 -38.18 7.09
N MET A 4 -40.42 -36.98 6.57
CA MET A 4 -40.13 -36.57 5.21
C MET A 4 -38.60 -36.55 5.02
N ALA A 5 -38.05 -37.51 4.28
CA ALA A 5 -36.65 -37.53 3.91
C ALA A 5 -36.33 -36.32 3.01
N GLU A 6 -35.43 -35.45 3.47
CA GLU A 6 -34.87 -34.37 2.66
C GLU A 6 -34.22 -34.98 1.41
N ARG A 7 -34.76 -34.66 0.24
CA ARG A 7 -34.17 -35.06 -1.03
C ARG A 7 -32.88 -34.25 -1.25
N PRO A 8 -31.80 -34.86 -1.74
CA PRO A 8 -30.63 -34.11 -2.16
C PRO A 8 -31.04 -33.18 -3.30
N VAL A 9 -30.69 -31.90 -3.18
CA VAL A 9 -30.90 -30.91 -4.24
C VAL A 9 -30.05 -31.31 -5.43
N ASP A 10 -30.70 -31.93 -6.41
CA ASP A 10 -30.08 -32.35 -7.66
C ASP A 10 -29.58 -31.11 -8.42
N GLY A 11 -28.26 -31.02 -8.59
CA GLY A 11 -27.54 -29.94 -9.25
C GLY A 11 -27.69 -29.96 -10.78
N GLY A 12 -28.91 -30.24 -11.26
CA GLY A 12 -29.23 -30.39 -12.66
C GLY A 12 -29.47 -29.06 -13.37
N GLY A 13 -28.48 -28.63 -14.17
CA GLY A 13 -28.76 -27.96 -15.45
C GLY A 13 -29.14 -26.48 -15.42
N VAL A 14 -28.46 -25.64 -14.64
CA VAL A 14 -28.41 -24.20 -14.97
C VAL A 14 -27.30 -24.01 -15.99
N GLY A 15 -27.62 -23.43 -17.15
CA GLY A 15 -26.66 -23.15 -18.21
C GLY A 15 -25.39 -22.54 -17.62
N ARG A 16 -24.23 -23.12 -17.95
CA ARG A 16 -22.93 -22.65 -17.50
C ARG A 16 -22.67 -21.27 -18.11
N HIS A 17 -23.18 -20.22 -17.47
CA HIS A 17 -22.58 -18.90 -17.58
C HIS A 17 -21.17 -19.04 -17.01
N ALA A 18 -20.15 -18.70 -17.80
CA ALA A 18 -18.75 -18.89 -17.43
C ALA A 18 -18.35 -18.24 -16.08
N ASN A 19 -19.17 -17.31 -15.57
CA ASN A 19 -18.97 -16.57 -14.32
C ASN A 19 -20.04 -16.85 -13.25
N ALA A 20 -20.88 -17.88 -13.40
CA ALA A 20 -21.88 -18.23 -12.39
C ALA A 20 -21.44 -19.47 -11.59
N SER A 21 -21.25 -19.30 -10.29
CA SER A 21 -20.95 -20.34 -9.31
C SER A 21 -22.07 -20.43 -8.26
N SER A 22 -22.29 -21.62 -7.70
CA SER A 22 -23.25 -21.78 -6.61
C SER A 22 -22.67 -21.19 -5.33
N ILE A 23 -23.54 -20.65 -4.46
CA ILE A 23 -23.11 -20.14 -3.15
C ILE A 23 -22.39 -21.21 -2.33
N GLY A 24 -22.75 -22.48 -2.48
CA GLY A 24 -22.06 -23.60 -1.82
C GLY A 24 -20.60 -23.74 -2.25
N CYS A 25 -20.31 -23.58 -3.55
CA CYS A 25 -18.94 -23.61 -4.07
C CYS A 25 -18.13 -22.41 -3.57
N GLU A 26 -18.71 -21.20 -3.62
CA GLU A 26 -18.08 -19.98 -3.11
C GLU A 26 -17.81 -20.04 -1.60
N MET A 27 -18.76 -20.59 -0.83
CA MET A 27 -18.64 -20.72 0.61
C MET A 27 -17.57 -21.73 0.99
N ALA A 28 -17.49 -22.87 0.29
CA ALA A 28 -16.41 -23.84 0.47
C ALA A 28 -15.03 -23.21 0.19
N GLY A 29 -14.93 -22.41 -0.89
CA GLY A 29 -13.71 -21.68 -1.23
C GLY A 29 -13.32 -20.62 -0.18
N LEU A 30 -14.30 -19.86 0.34
CA LEU A 30 -14.07 -18.88 1.41
C LEU A 30 -13.63 -19.56 2.71
N MET A 31 -14.30 -20.63 3.11
CA MET A 31 -13.98 -21.39 4.32
C MET A 31 -12.57 -21.98 4.26
N GLY A 32 -12.14 -22.47 3.09
CA GLY A 32 -10.76 -22.89 2.87
C GLY A 32 -9.75 -21.75 3.12
N ARG A 33 -10.00 -20.56 2.57
CA ARG A 33 -9.13 -19.38 2.80
C ARG A 33 -9.13 -18.94 4.26
N MET A 34 -10.29 -18.90 4.92
CA MET A 34 -10.40 -18.54 6.33
C MET A 34 -9.68 -19.54 7.25
N THR A 35 -9.65 -20.82 6.88
CA THR A 35 -8.90 -21.85 7.61
C THR A 35 -7.41 -21.64 7.42
N GLY A 36 -6.96 -21.33 6.20
CA GLY A 36 -5.59 -20.89 5.95
C GLY A 36 -5.18 -19.68 6.78
N TRP A 37 -6.05 -18.66 6.90
CA TRP A 37 -5.79 -17.49 7.76
C TRP A 37 -5.77 -17.79 9.26
N ARG A 38 -6.42 -18.87 9.70
CA ARG A 38 -6.41 -19.31 11.11
C ARG A 38 -5.09 -19.99 11.46
N ASP A 39 -4.61 -20.86 10.58
CA ASP A 39 -3.40 -21.64 10.81
C ASP A 39 -2.14 -20.80 10.54
N GLU A 40 -2.22 -19.89 9.58
CA GLU A 40 -1.16 -18.96 9.23
C GLU A 40 -1.77 -17.56 9.07
N PRO A 41 -1.69 -16.69 10.10
CA PRO A 41 -2.30 -15.36 10.05
C PRO A 41 -1.59 -14.50 9.02
N ALA A 42 -2.04 -14.62 7.77
CA ALA A 42 -2.14 -13.60 6.75
C ALA A 42 -1.19 -12.40 6.87
N ARG A 43 0.13 -12.66 6.96
CA ARG A 43 1.12 -11.57 7.09
C ARG A 43 1.15 -10.66 5.86
N ASP A 44 0.57 -11.12 4.74
CA ASP A 44 0.60 -10.44 3.45
C ASP A 44 -0.76 -10.00 2.89
N HIS A 45 -1.89 -10.17 3.58
CA HIS A 45 -3.18 -9.76 2.98
C HIS A 45 -3.46 -8.25 3.06
N TYR A 46 -2.67 -7.52 3.83
CA TYR A 46 -2.81 -6.09 4.02
C TYR A 46 -1.46 -5.39 4.21
N VAL A 47 -1.47 -4.06 4.08
CA VAL A 47 -0.33 -3.17 4.30
C VAL A 47 -0.66 -2.28 5.49
N ARG A 48 0.22 -2.22 6.48
CA ARG A 48 0.06 -1.29 7.60
C ARG A 48 0.32 0.14 7.14
N THR A 49 -0.54 1.07 7.55
CA THR A 49 -0.45 2.49 7.18
C THR A 49 0.56 3.24 8.03
N GLY A 50 0.94 2.71 9.19
CA GLY A 50 1.75 3.40 10.20
C GLY A 50 0.91 4.12 11.25
N PHE A 51 -0.41 4.15 11.09
CA PHE A 51 -1.33 4.66 12.08
C PHE A 51 -1.93 3.50 12.89
N ASP A 52 -1.28 3.11 13.98
CA ASP A 52 -1.65 1.95 14.81
C ASP A 52 -3.13 1.89 15.22
N ARG A 53 -3.74 3.04 15.50
CA ARG A 53 -5.17 3.10 15.84
C ARG A 53 -6.06 2.82 14.64
N TYR A 54 -5.67 3.32 13.46
CA TYR A 54 -6.38 3.05 12.22
C TYR A 54 -6.20 1.58 11.83
N ASP A 55 -4.96 1.09 11.77
CA ASP A 55 -4.65 -0.28 11.34
C ASP A 55 -5.33 -1.35 12.20
N ARG A 56 -5.40 -1.15 13.52
CA ARG A 56 -6.15 -2.05 14.43
C ARG A 56 -7.65 -2.07 14.17
N ARG A 57 -8.23 -0.98 13.66
CA ARG A 57 -9.66 -0.88 13.41
C ARG A 57 -10.05 -1.27 11.98
N SER A 58 -9.23 -0.91 11.00
CA SER A 58 -9.48 -1.13 9.57
C SER A 58 -8.89 -2.43 9.05
N GLY A 59 -7.90 -3.00 9.75
CA GLY A 59 -7.07 -4.08 9.22
C GLY A 59 -6.07 -3.60 8.17
N GLY A 60 -5.72 -2.31 8.16
CA GLY A 60 -4.79 -1.70 7.21
C GLY A 60 -5.33 -1.62 5.77
N LEU A 61 -4.42 -1.45 4.81
CA LEU A 61 -4.75 -1.37 3.39
C LEU A 61 -4.77 -2.76 2.76
N ARG A 62 -5.96 -3.21 2.31
CA ARG A 62 -6.11 -4.55 1.73
C ARG A 62 -5.56 -4.61 0.30
N MET A 63 -4.82 -5.68 0.01
CA MET A 63 -4.35 -5.92 -1.36
C MET A 63 -5.53 -6.11 -2.34
N GLY A 64 -5.38 -5.62 -3.56
CA GLY A 64 -6.41 -5.72 -4.61
C GLY A 64 -7.60 -4.77 -4.46
N THR A 65 -7.55 -3.85 -3.48
CA THR A 65 -8.61 -2.87 -3.24
C THR A 65 -8.11 -1.45 -3.52
N LEU A 66 -9.04 -0.56 -3.91
CA LEU A 66 -8.80 0.87 -3.98
C LEU A 66 -9.25 1.52 -2.67
N THR A 67 -8.32 2.10 -1.93
CA THR A 67 -8.63 2.92 -0.75
C THR A 67 -8.61 4.39 -1.16
N ALA A 68 -9.71 5.10 -0.91
CA ALA A 68 -9.83 6.53 -1.19
C ALA A 68 -9.72 7.34 0.11
N ILE A 69 -8.90 8.39 0.09
CA ILE A 69 -8.80 9.37 1.17
C ILE A 69 -9.43 10.66 0.64
N ALA A 70 -10.49 11.12 1.31
CA ALA A 70 -11.16 12.37 0.99
C ALA A 70 -10.99 13.36 2.14
N GLY A 71 -10.58 14.59 1.81
CA GLY A 71 -10.45 15.70 2.73
C GLY A 71 -10.70 17.01 2.01
N GLY A 72 -11.04 18.06 2.76
CA GLY A 72 -11.13 19.40 2.20
C GLY A 72 -9.75 19.94 1.81
N PRO A 73 -9.69 21.04 1.04
CA PRO A 73 -8.45 21.79 0.85
C PRO A 73 -7.79 22.08 2.19
N SER A 74 -6.47 21.93 2.26
CA SER A 74 -5.68 22.19 3.47
C SER A 74 -5.92 21.23 4.65
N MET A 75 -6.68 20.14 4.47
CA MET A 75 -6.84 19.10 5.52
C MET A 75 -5.73 18.05 5.54
N GLY A 76 -4.73 18.16 4.67
CA GLY A 76 -3.55 17.31 4.69
C GLY A 76 -3.73 15.91 4.08
N SER A 77 -4.67 15.72 3.14
CA SER A 77 -4.82 14.45 2.42
C SER A 77 -3.53 14.01 1.72
N ASP A 78 -2.81 14.96 1.11
CA ASP A 78 -1.57 14.70 0.38
C ASP A 78 -0.44 14.32 1.33
N VAL A 79 -0.40 14.95 2.50
CA VAL A 79 0.56 14.67 3.57
C VAL A 79 0.30 13.28 4.15
N LEU A 80 -0.97 12.97 4.43
CA LEU A 80 -1.37 11.66 4.92
C LEU A 80 -0.99 10.55 3.92
N ALA A 81 -1.24 10.76 2.64
CA ALA A 81 -0.86 9.81 1.60
C ALA A 81 0.67 9.64 1.51
N LEU A 82 1.42 10.73 1.64
CA LEU A 82 2.89 10.71 1.65
C LEU A 82 3.42 9.95 2.87
N ASP A 83 2.87 10.18 4.06
CA ASP A 83 3.30 9.49 5.29
C ASP A 83 3.06 7.99 5.22
N VAL A 84 1.91 7.57 4.69
CA VAL A 84 1.64 6.15 4.44
C VAL A 84 2.67 5.58 3.46
N ALA A 85 2.93 6.25 2.35
CA ALA A 85 3.90 5.78 1.36
C ALA A 85 5.32 5.70 1.93
N ARG A 86 5.74 6.71 2.70
CA ARG A 86 7.00 6.75 3.43
C ARG A 86 7.12 5.60 4.40
N HIS A 87 6.12 5.42 5.28
CA HIS A 87 6.14 4.36 6.29
C HIS A 87 6.22 2.97 5.65
N VAL A 88 5.51 2.75 4.55
CA VAL A 88 5.54 1.46 3.83
C VAL A 88 6.90 1.20 3.18
N ALA A 89 7.49 2.20 2.53
CA ALA A 89 8.77 2.05 1.87
C ALA A 89 9.95 1.98 2.84
N LEU A 90 10.02 2.92 3.78
CA LEU A 90 11.16 3.06 4.69
C LEU A 90 11.05 2.11 5.89
N GLY A 91 9.85 1.92 6.43
CA GLY A 91 9.62 1.08 7.61
C GLY A 91 9.50 -0.41 7.31
N PHE A 92 8.92 -0.78 6.16
CA PHE A 92 8.73 -2.18 5.77
C PHE A 92 9.57 -2.64 4.57
N GLY A 93 10.37 -1.76 3.97
CA GLY A 93 11.18 -2.09 2.80
C GLY A 93 10.33 -2.49 1.58
N ARG A 94 9.07 -2.06 1.52
CA ARG A 94 8.14 -2.48 0.47
C ARG A 94 8.16 -1.50 -0.70
N PRO A 95 8.37 -1.97 -1.94
CA PRO A 95 8.37 -1.11 -3.11
C PRO A 95 7.08 -0.31 -3.24
N THR A 96 7.22 1.02 -3.21
CA THR A 96 6.09 1.95 -3.13
C THR A 96 6.25 3.09 -4.13
N ALA A 97 5.16 3.42 -4.79
CA ALA A 97 5.07 4.49 -5.76
C ALA A 97 4.21 5.63 -5.20
N TYR A 98 4.77 6.84 -5.14
CA TYR A 98 4.05 8.06 -4.77
C TYR A 98 4.00 8.99 -5.98
N SER A 99 2.80 9.31 -6.44
CA SER A 99 2.59 10.26 -7.54
C SER A 99 1.78 11.45 -7.04
N CYS A 100 2.29 12.65 -7.31
CA CYS A 100 1.68 13.89 -6.85
C CYS A 100 1.83 14.97 -7.90
N SER A 101 0.73 15.63 -8.26
CA SER A 101 0.74 16.73 -9.23
C SER A 101 0.62 18.11 -8.59
N SER A 102 0.39 18.17 -7.27
CA SER A 102 0.22 19.42 -6.51
C SER A 102 1.55 19.96 -5.97
N LEU A 103 2.55 19.10 -5.83
CA LEU A 103 3.79 19.38 -5.11
C LEU A 103 5.01 19.14 -6.00
N SER A 104 6.04 19.94 -5.82
CA SER A 104 7.33 19.74 -6.45
C SER A 104 8.06 18.54 -5.85
N ARG A 105 9.06 18.01 -6.56
CA ARG A 105 9.89 16.92 -6.06
C ARG A 105 10.60 17.31 -4.77
N ASP A 106 11.15 18.52 -4.71
CA ASP A 106 11.89 19.01 -3.55
C ASP A 106 10.96 19.18 -2.34
N GLU A 107 9.73 19.66 -2.53
CA GLU A 107 8.73 19.74 -1.44
C GLU A 107 8.38 18.37 -0.86
N VAL A 108 8.28 17.34 -1.71
CA VAL A 108 8.03 15.97 -1.25
C VAL A 108 9.24 15.44 -0.48
N ILE A 109 10.45 15.61 -1.01
CA ILE A 109 11.69 15.15 -0.36
C ILE A 109 11.92 15.86 0.98
N MET A 110 11.73 17.17 1.04
CA MET A 110 11.86 17.94 2.29
C MET A 110 10.87 17.49 3.35
N ARG A 111 9.63 17.13 2.97
CA ARG A 111 8.66 16.57 3.92
C ARG A 111 9.07 15.20 4.42
N ILE A 112 9.60 14.34 3.56
CA ILE A 112 10.12 13.02 3.98
C ILE A 112 11.30 13.22 4.93
N MET A 113 12.26 14.06 4.57
CA MET A 113 13.43 14.37 5.39
C MET A 113 13.01 14.93 6.75
N SER A 114 12.16 15.96 6.77
CA SER A 114 11.62 16.53 8.00
C SER A 114 10.92 15.49 8.89
N ALA A 115 10.16 14.57 8.30
CA ALA A 115 9.43 13.55 9.05
C ALA A 115 10.30 12.43 9.63
N GLU A 116 11.53 12.24 9.13
CA GLU A 116 12.47 11.22 9.60
C GLU A 116 13.56 11.81 10.51
N THR A 117 14.04 13.01 10.18
CA THR A 117 15.09 13.68 10.95
C THR A 117 14.52 14.52 12.09
N GLY A 118 13.26 14.94 12.02
CA GLY A 118 12.63 15.86 12.98
C GLY A 118 13.00 17.33 12.76
N VAL A 119 13.76 17.64 11.72
CA VAL A 119 14.17 19.01 11.37
C VAL A 119 13.01 19.75 10.72
N ALA A 120 12.81 21.01 11.08
CA ALA A 120 11.73 21.82 10.52
C ALA A 120 11.95 22.06 9.01
N PRO A 121 10.90 21.98 8.15
CA PRO A 121 11.04 22.18 6.71
C PRO A 121 11.65 23.53 6.32
N ARG A 122 11.41 24.57 7.13
CA ARG A 122 11.98 25.90 6.91
C ARG A 122 13.50 25.91 7.08
N LEU A 123 14.03 25.24 8.09
CA LEU A 123 15.47 25.14 8.33
C LEU A 123 16.16 24.36 7.20
N LEU A 124 15.50 23.29 6.72
CA LEU A 124 15.95 22.54 5.54
C LEU A 124 16.00 23.41 4.27
N MET A 125 15.03 24.33 4.08
CA MET A 125 15.02 25.25 2.94
C MET A 125 16.08 26.34 3.06
N ASP A 126 16.23 26.92 4.25
CA ASP A 126 17.11 28.05 4.50
C ASP A 126 18.59 27.59 4.66
N GLY A 127 18.83 26.29 4.89
CA GLY A 127 20.16 25.72 5.14
C GLY A 127 20.72 26.07 6.52
N ASP A 128 19.89 26.60 7.40
CA ASP A 128 20.24 27.02 8.77
C ASP A 128 20.06 25.84 9.71
N LEU A 129 21.02 24.92 9.67
CA LEU A 129 21.03 23.67 10.44
C LEU A 129 22.18 23.68 11.43
N ASP A 130 21.93 23.23 12.66
CA ASP A 130 23.02 22.94 13.58
C ASP A 130 23.77 21.65 13.16
N GLU A 131 24.93 21.39 13.79
CA GLU A 131 25.75 20.22 13.45
C GLU A 131 24.99 18.90 13.69
N ASP A 132 24.19 18.80 14.76
CA ASP A 132 23.42 17.59 15.09
C ASP A 132 22.26 17.35 14.08
N GLU A 133 21.63 18.42 13.60
CA GLU A 133 20.59 18.41 12.57
C GLU A 133 21.17 18.03 11.21
N TRP A 134 22.36 18.56 10.87
CA TRP A 134 23.07 18.21 9.66
C TRP A 134 23.44 16.74 9.64
N ASP A 135 24.03 16.22 10.72
CA ASP A 135 24.43 14.81 10.86
C ASP A 135 23.23 13.86 10.73
N ARG A 136 22.09 14.21 11.33
CA ARG A 136 20.84 13.45 11.16
C ARG A 136 20.38 13.42 9.70
N CYS A 137 20.48 14.54 9.00
CA CYS A 137 20.10 14.63 7.59
C CYS A 137 21.02 13.80 6.69
N GLU A 138 22.34 13.84 6.93
CA GLU A 138 23.32 13.05 6.18
C GLU A 138 23.14 11.54 6.40
N ALA A 139 22.94 11.14 7.66
CA ALA A 139 22.65 9.73 8.00
C ALA A 139 21.38 9.24 7.29
N PHE A 140 20.32 10.06 7.28
CA PHE A 140 19.08 9.72 6.60
C PHE A 140 19.23 9.67 5.06
N ALA A 141 19.98 10.60 4.48
CA ALA A 141 20.27 10.60 3.05
C ALA A 141 21.02 9.32 2.62
N SER A 142 21.96 8.87 3.45
CA SER A 142 22.69 7.62 3.23
C SER A 142 21.75 6.40 3.29
N PHE A 143 20.82 6.38 4.24
CA PHE A 143 19.79 5.32 4.34
C PHE A 143 18.87 5.30 3.12
N CYS A 144 18.45 6.47 2.61
CA CYS A 144 17.56 6.60 1.47
C CYS A 144 18.09 5.97 0.18
N GLY A 145 19.41 5.81 0.03
CA GLY A 145 20.00 5.18 -1.15
C GLY A 145 19.48 3.76 -1.43
N ASN A 146 19.04 3.04 -0.38
CA ASN A 146 18.51 1.69 -0.48
C ASN A 146 16.98 1.61 -0.36
N ALA A 147 16.31 2.75 -0.15
CA ALA A 147 14.87 2.80 0.10
C ALA A 147 14.07 2.59 -1.20
N PRO A 148 13.08 1.67 -1.24
CA PRO A 148 12.32 1.38 -2.44
C PRO A 148 11.10 2.32 -2.59
N LEU A 149 11.31 3.62 -2.44
CA LEU A 149 10.30 4.67 -2.63
C LEU A 149 10.53 5.42 -3.93
N TYR A 150 9.55 5.39 -4.83
CA TYR A 150 9.64 6.07 -6.11
C TYR A 150 8.66 7.23 -6.18
N ILE A 151 9.18 8.43 -6.52
CA ILE A 151 8.40 9.67 -6.53
C ILE A 151 8.24 10.18 -7.97
N ASP A 152 6.99 10.40 -8.37
CA ASP A 152 6.63 10.98 -9.66
C ASP A 152 5.81 12.27 -9.49
N THR A 153 6.44 13.39 -9.82
CA THR A 153 5.81 14.72 -9.80
C THR A 153 5.46 15.24 -11.20
N GLY A 154 5.32 14.33 -12.17
CA GLY A 154 4.98 14.66 -13.55
C GLY A 154 3.57 15.28 -13.70
N PRO A 155 3.35 16.08 -14.76
CA PRO A 155 2.05 16.70 -15.01
C PRO A 155 0.94 15.67 -15.28
N ARG A 156 -0.30 15.98 -14.85
CA ARG A 156 -1.49 15.11 -15.00
C ARG A 156 -1.83 14.67 -16.43
N HIS A 157 -1.30 15.33 -17.46
CA HIS A 157 -1.75 15.19 -18.84
C HIS A 157 -0.76 14.36 -19.66
N GLY A 158 -0.94 13.04 -19.63
CA GLY A 158 -0.20 12.11 -20.46
C GLY A 158 -0.41 10.68 -19.95
N ARG A 159 -0.81 9.76 -20.84
CA ARG A 159 -0.97 8.34 -20.51
C ARG A 159 0.26 7.80 -19.75
N GLY A 160 0.07 7.52 -18.47
CA GLY A 160 0.73 6.44 -17.74
C GLY A 160 1.89 6.75 -16.79
N PRO A 161 1.83 7.73 -15.86
CA PRO A 161 2.81 7.84 -14.79
C PRO A 161 2.79 6.60 -13.88
N VAL A 162 1.61 6.24 -13.36
CA VAL A 162 1.45 5.09 -12.45
C VAL A 162 1.70 3.76 -13.15
N HIS A 163 1.27 3.59 -14.40
CA HIS A 163 1.49 2.34 -15.15
C HIS A 163 2.96 2.12 -15.51
N GLY A 164 3.70 3.19 -15.89
CA GLY A 164 5.13 3.13 -16.17
C GLY A 164 6.00 3.02 -14.90
N LEU A 165 5.47 3.44 -13.76
CA LEU A 165 6.09 3.23 -12.46
C LEU A 165 5.84 1.80 -11.96
N MET A 166 4.59 1.33 -12.06
CA MET A 166 4.19 -0.03 -11.72
C MET A 166 4.87 -1.09 -12.59
N SER A 167 5.14 -0.84 -13.88
CA SER A 167 5.89 -1.78 -14.72
C SER A 167 7.36 -1.90 -14.30
N ARG A 168 7.97 -0.81 -13.83
CA ARG A 168 9.34 -0.81 -13.26
C ARG A 168 9.38 -1.46 -11.88
N THR A 169 8.37 -1.24 -11.04
CA THR A 169 8.23 -1.90 -9.74
C THR A 169 7.86 -3.39 -9.88
N GLY A 170 7.05 -3.75 -10.88
CA GLY A 170 6.64 -5.13 -11.17
C GLY A 170 7.79 -6.02 -11.66
N GLY A 171 8.85 -5.43 -12.23
CA GLY A 171 10.09 -6.14 -12.55
C GLY A 171 10.84 -6.67 -11.33
N ILE A 172 10.68 -6.03 -10.16
CA ILE A 172 11.42 -6.37 -8.93
C ILE A 172 10.90 -7.67 -8.30
N ARG A 173 9.57 -7.93 -8.37
CA ARG A 173 9.01 -9.23 -7.93
C ARG A 173 9.56 -10.42 -8.72
N ARG A 174 10.03 -10.22 -9.96
CA ARG A 174 10.59 -11.30 -10.78
C ARG A 174 12.07 -11.57 -10.48
N ALA A 175 12.80 -10.58 -9.96
CA ALA A 175 14.19 -10.74 -9.57
C ALA A 175 14.33 -11.50 -8.23
N GLU A 176 13.42 -11.30 -7.27
CA GLU A 176 13.48 -12.00 -5.98
C GLU A 176 12.88 -13.42 -6.00
N ALA A 177 12.03 -13.74 -6.98
CA ALA A 177 11.51 -15.11 -7.17
C ALA A 177 12.44 -16.00 -8.05
N GLY A 178 13.60 -15.49 -8.48
CA GLY A 178 14.55 -16.17 -9.36
C GLY A 178 15.84 -16.64 -8.68
N GLY A 179 16.00 -16.45 -7.37
CA GLY A 179 17.12 -16.97 -6.58
C GLY A 179 16.78 -18.31 -5.94
N ALA A 180 16.94 -19.39 -6.71
CA ALA A 180 17.05 -20.75 -6.20
C ALA A 180 18.44 -21.01 -5.63
#